data_AF-W6PB17-F1
#
_entry.id   AF-W6PB17-F1
#
_cell.length_a   1.000
_cell.length_b   1.000
_cell.length_c   1.000
_cell.angle_alpha   90.00
_cell.angle_beta   90.00
_cell.angle_gamma   90.00
#
_symmetry.space_group_name_H-M   'P 1'
#
loop_
_entity.id
_entity.type
_entity.pdbx_description
1 polymer ?
#
loop_
_entity_poly.entity_id
_entity_poly.type
_entity_poly.pdbx_seq_one_letter_code
_entity_poly.pdbx_strand_id
1 'polypeptide(L)'
;MGLFSFTQEIAMDLGTANTIIITNGKIVVDEPSVVALDRRTEKMIAVGEKAKLMHEKTHENIRTIRPLRDGVIADFYACEQMMRGLIKQVNTRNHLFSPSLRMVIGVPSGSTEVELRAVRDSAEHAGGRDVYLIFE
;
A
#
# COMPACT_ATOMS: atom_id res chain seq x y z
N MET A 1 21.02 15.82 23.36
CA MET A 1 20.03 16.38 22.40
C MET A 1 19.18 15.24 21.90
N GLY A 2 17.99 15.06 22.47
CA GLY A 2 17.06 14.02 22.03
C GLY A 2 16.53 14.39 20.65
N LEU A 3 16.95 13.64 19.63
CA LEU A 3 16.45 13.82 18.27
C LEU A 3 15.00 13.32 18.24
N PHE A 4 14.07 14.18 17.85
CA PHE A 4 12.65 13.90 17.74
C PHE A 4 12.42 12.65 16.85
N SER A 5 12.18 11.49 17.44
CA SER A 5 11.70 10.32 16.70
C SER A 5 10.19 10.41 16.59
N PHE A 6 9.70 10.99 15.49
CA PHE A 6 8.30 10.89 15.11
C PHE A 6 8.09 9.53 14.44
N THR A 7 7.99 8.47 15.25
CA THR A 7 7.58 7.15 14.78
C THR A 7 6.07 7.11 14.69
N GLN A 8 5.55 6.74 13.52
CA GLN A 8 4.12 6.56 13.30
C GLN A 8 3.84 5.08 13.09
N GLU A 9 2.93 4.55 13.89
CA GLU A 9 2.52 3.15 13.83
C GLU A 9 1.30 3.01 12.94
N ILE A 10 1.39 2.08 11.98
CA ILE A 10 0.30 1.74 11.07
C ILE A 10 0.13 0.22 11.01
N ALA A 11 -1.12 -0.21 11.00
CA ALA A 11 -1.50 -1.57 10.64
C ALA A 11 -2.17 -1.53 9.27
N MET A 12 -1.80 -2.43 8.38
CA MET A 12 -2.32 -2.52 7.02
C MET A 12 -2.84 -3.92 6.76
N ASP A 13 -4.04 -4.00 6.22
CA ASP A 13 -4.65 -5.23 5.72
C ASP A 13 -4.68 -5.16 4.19
N LEU A 14 -3.92 -6.06 3.55
CA LEU A 14 -3.78 -6.14 2.09
C LEU A 14 -4.81 -7.12 1.50
N GLY A 15 -6.07 -6.71 1.49
CA GLY A 15 -7.14 -7.53 0.93
C GLY A 15 -7.17 -7.54 -0.59
N THR A 16 -7.65 -8.64 -1.18
CA THR A 16 -7.85 -8.77 -2.64
C THR A 16 -8.87 -7.75 -3.19
N ALA A 17 -9.87 -7.39 -2.37
CA ALA A 17 -10.91 -6.44 -2.75
C ALA A 17 -10.60 -5.01 -2.31
N ASN A 18 -10.29 -4.83 -1.02
CA ASN A 18 -10.04 -3.54 -0.38
C ASN A 18 -8.79 -3.62 0.48
N THR A 19 -8.11 -2.48 0.63
CA THR A 19 -6.98 -2.29 1.51
C THR A 19 -7.39 -1.35 2.63
N ILE A 20 -7.14 -1.77 3.87
CA ILE A 20 -7.47 -0.99 5.06
C ILE A 20 -6.17 -0.56 5.75
N ILE A 21 -6.09 0.70 6.19
CA ILE A 21 -5.03 1.18 7.07
C ILE A 21 -5.62 1.68 8.38
N ILE A 22 -5.06 1.20 9.48
CA ILE A 22 -5.43 1.56 10.85
C ILE A 22 -4.26 2.27 11.51
N THR A 23 -4.54 3.36 12.21
CA THR A 23 -3.58 4.01 13.11
C THR A 23 -4.28 4.45 14.38
N ASN A 24 -3.63 4.27 15.54
CA ASN A 24 -4.20 4.59 16.86
C ASN A 24 -5.63 4.03 17.06
N GLY A 25 -5.87 2.79 16.62
CA GLY A 25 -7.17 2.11 16.75
C GLY A 25 -8.28 2.64 15.84
N LYS A 26 -7.97 3.48 14.86
CA LYS A 26 -8.95 4.04 13.92
C LYS A 26 -8.60 3.68 12.49
N ILE A 27 -9.60 3.27 11.71
CA ILE A 27 -9.49 3.13 10.26
C ILE A 27 -9.32 4.54 9.68
N VAL A 28 -8.21 4.75 8.98
CA VAL A 28 -7.87 6.02 8.33
C VAL A 28 -7.84 5.92 6.81
N VAL A 29 -7.76 4.70 6.28
CA VAL A 29 -7.93 4.38 4.86
C VAL A 29 -8.77 3.12 4.77
N ASP A 30 -9.76 3.14 3.88
CA ASP A 30 -10.55 2.00 3.43
C ASP A 30 -10.84 2.24 1.94
N GLU A 31 -10.02 1.66 1.09
CA GLU A 31 -9.97 1.95 -0.35
C GLU A 31 -9.93 0.64 -1.15
N PRO A 32 -10.54 0.59 -2.35
CA PRO A 32 -10.37 -0.55 -3.25
C PRO A 32 -8.90 -0.88 -3.51
N SER A 33 -8.56 -2.17 -3.54
CA SER A 33 -7.20 -2.65 -3.84
C SER A 33 -6.90 -2.56 -5.33
N VAL A 34 -6.89 -1.34 -5.85
CA VAL A 34 -6.72 -1.01 -7.28
C VAL A 34 -5.73 0.13 -7.41
N VAL A 35 -4.81 -0.01 -8.35
CA VAL A 35 -3.88 1.04 -8.76
C VAL A 35 -4.03 1.31 -10.24
N ALA A 36 -3.92 2.59 -10.63
CA ALA A 36 -3.91 3.04 -12.01
C ALA A 36 -2.50 3.54 -12.34
N LEU A 37 -1.87 2.93 -13.34
CA LEU A 37 -0.54 3.26 -13.82
C LEU A 37 -0.61 3.81 -15.24
N ASP A 38 0.27 4.75 -15.56
CA ASP A 38 0.51 5.18 -16.93
C ASP A 38 1.20 4.04 -17.71
N ARG A 39 0.63 3.64 -18.85
CA ARG A 39 1.12 2.51 -19.65
C ARG A 39 2.53 2.70 -20.21
N ARG A 40 2.98 3.94 -20.38
CA ARG A 40 4.28 4.26 -21.02
C ARG A 40 5.39 4.44 -19.99
N THR A 41 5.05 5.02 -18.85
CA THR A 41 6.02 5.42 -17.82
C THR A 41 5.96 4.58 -16.56
N GLU A 42 4.94 3.72 -16.44
CA GLU A 42 4.62 2.91 -15.26
C GLU A 42 4.35 3.73 -13.98
N LYS A 43 4.33 5.06 -14.09
CA LYS A 43 4.08 5.93 -12.95
C LYS A 43 2.65 5.79 -12.47
N MET A 44 2.48 5.73 -11.16
CA MET A 44 1.16 5.76 -10.53
C MET A 44 0.43 7.08 -10.83
N ILE A 45 -0.76 6.95 -11.40
CA ILE A 45 -1.71 8.04 -11.67
C ILE A 45 -2.68 8.17 -10.49
N ALA A 46 -3.23 7.05 -10.03
CA ALA A 46 -4.21 7.00 -8.97
C ALA A 46 -4.19 5.67 -8.23
N VAL A 47 -4.79 5.64 -7.04
CA VAL A 47 -5.01 4.45 -6.22
C VAL A 47 -6.42 4.50 -5.62
N GLY A 48 -6.97 3.36 -5.20
CA GLY A 48 -8.26 3.30 -4.52
C GLY A 48 -9.43 3.55 -5.45
N GLU A 49 -10.44 4.27 -4.95
CA GLU A 49 -11.67 4.55 -5.68
C GLU A 49 -11.39 5.34 -6.97
N LYS A 50 -10.40 6.25 -6.95
CA LYS A 50 -9.99 6.98 -8.15
C LYS A 50 -9.45 6.05 -9.24
N ALA A 51 -8.66 5.04 -8.87
CA ALA A 51 -8.15 4.05 -9.83
C ALA A 51 -9.26 3.13 -10.33
N LYS A 52 -10.19 2.74 -9.45
CA LYS A 52 -11.37 1.95 -9.81
C LYS A 52 -12.28 2.69 -10.82
N LEU A 53 -12.54 3.98 -10.62
CA LEU A 53 -13.31 4.78 -11.58
C LEU A 53 -12.61 4.90 -12.95
N MET A 54 -11.28 4.87 -12.99
CA MET A 54 -10.52 4.86 -14.25
C MET A 54 -10.63 3.51 -14.98
N HIS A 55 -10.80 2.40 -14.23
CA HIS A 55 -11.03 1.07 -14.79
C HIS A 55 -12.35 1.03 -15.57
N GLU A 56 -13.39 1.64 -15.02
CA GLU A 56 -14.74 1.66 -15.61
C GLU A 56 -14.85 2.55 -16.86
N LYS A 57 -13.88 3.44 -17.11
CA LYS A 57 -13.92 4.44 -18.19
C LYS A 57 -12.97 4.17 -19.36
N THR A 58 -12.39 2.97 -19.43
CA THR A 58 -11.50 2.48 -20.52
C THR A 58 -10.61 3.57 -21.15
N HIS A 59 -9.57 3.99 -20.43
CA HIS A 59 -8.58 4.95 -20.95
C HIS A 59 -7.42 4.21 -21.65
N GLU A 60 -7.13 4.53 -22.92
CA GLU A 60 -6.13 3.79 -23.73
C GLU A 60 -4.70 3.79 -23.13
N ASN A 61 -4.33 4.87 -22.44
CA ASN A 61 -3.00 5.06 -21.86
C ASN A 61 -2.91 4.71 -20.36
N ILE A 62 -4.00 4.24 -19.75
CA ILE A 62 -4.02 3.89 -18.32
C ILE A 62 -4.21 2.39 -18.19
N ARG A 63 -3.34 1.75 -17.41
CA ARG A 63 -3.50 0.36 -17.00
C ARG A 63 -3.96 0.36 -15.55
N THR A 64 -5.13 -0.20 -15.31
CA THR A 64 -5.63 -0.45 -13.96
C THR A 64 -5.32 -1.88 -13.56
N ILE A 65 -4.80 -2.07 -12.35
CA ILE A 65 -4.28 -3.34 -11.84
C ILE A 65 -4.84 -3.56 -10.43
N ARG A 66 -5.31 -4.78 -10.18
CA ARG A 66 -5.50 -5.31 -8.82
C ARG A 66 -4.25 -6.13 -8.49
N PRO A 67 -3.36 -5.64 -7.61
CA PRO A 67 -2.07 -6.28 -7.38
C PRO A 67 -2.21 -7.58 -6.58
N LEU A 68 -3.30 -7.71 -5.81
CA LEU A 68 -3.64 -8.88 -5.02
C LEU A 68 -4.73 -9.67 -5.76
N ARG A 69 -4.58 -10.99 -5.82
CA ARG A 69 -5.54 -11.92 -6.41
C ARG A 69 -5.55 -13.22 -5.63
N ASP A 70 -6.71 -13.72 -5.26
CA ASP A 70 -6.88 -14.99 -4.54
C ASP A 70 -5.99 -15.11 -3.29
N GLY A 71 -5.77 -13.99 -2.59
CA GLY A 71 -4.89 -13.94 -1.43
C GLY A 71 -3.40 -14.06 -1.76
N VAL A 72 -2.96 -13.72 -2.96
CA VAL A 72 -1.52 -13.62 -3.28
C VAL A 72 -1.20 -12.32 -3.98
N ILE A 73 0.04 -11.83 -3.87
CA ILE A 73 0.49 -10.70 -4.67
C ILE A 73 0.84 -11.22 -6.07
N ALA A 74 0.01 -10.87 -7.05
CA ALA A 74 0.20 -11.21 -8.45
C ALA A 74 1.05 -10.19 -9.22
N ASP A 75 1.12 -8.95 -8.73
CA ASP A 75 1.92 -7.87 -9.34
C ASP A 75 2.60 -7.04 -8.24
N PHE A 76 3.87 -7.33 -7.98
CA PHE A 76 4.65 -6.72 -6.89
C PHE A 76 4.86 -5.22 -7.07
N TYR A 77 5.15 -4.79 -8.30
CA TYR A 77 5.34 -3.37 -8.59
C TYR A 77 4.05 -2.58 -8.38
N ALA A 78 2.92 -3.11 -8.88
CA ALA A 78 1.62 -2.51 -8.64
C ALA A 78 1.25 -2.49 -7.15
N CYS A 79 1.62 -3.54 -6.39
CA CYS A 79 1.43 -3.58 -4.94
C CYS A 79 2.22 -2.47 -4.23
N GLU A 80 3.50 -2.31 -4.56
CA GLU A 80 4.34 -1.24 -4.01
C GLU A 80 3.74 0.14 -4.31
N GLN A 81 3.38 0.40 -5.58
CA GLN A 81 2.78 1.68 -5.95
C GLN A 81 1.46 1.93 -5.21
N MET A 82 0.62 0.90 -5.06
CA MET A 82 -0.63 0.98 -4.30
C MET A 82 -0.37 1.34 -2.83
N MET A 83 0.52 0.59 -2.16
CA MET A 83 0.88 0.83 -0.76
C MET A 83 1.44 2.24 -0.55
N ARG A 84 2.35 2.68 -1.43
CA ARG A 84 2.91 4.05 -1.43
C ARG A 84 1.82 5.11 -1.57
N GLY A 85 0.89 4.90 -2.49
CA GLY A 85 -0.23 5.81 -2.72
C GLY A 85 -1.13 5.93 -1.49
N LEU A 86 -1.51 4.81 -0.88
CA LEU A 86 -2.41 4.77 0.28
C LEU A 86 -1.74 5.31 1.55
N ILE A 87 -0.48 4.96 1.83
CA ILE A 87 0.27 5.48 2.98
C ILE A 87 0.42 7.00 2.88
N LYS A 88 0.60 7.54 1.67
CA LYS A 88 0.66 8.99 1.46
C LYS A 88 -0.67 9.69 1.83
N GLN A 89 -1.81 9.02 1.71
CA GLN A 89 -3.10 9.57 2.15
C GLN A 89 -3.15 9.73 3.68
N VAL A 90 -2.55 8.80 4.43
CA VAL A 90 -2.46 8.85 5.90
C VAL A 90 -1.61 10.02 6.38
N ASN A 91 -0.52 10.33 5.67
CA ASN A 91 0.47 11.35 6.07
C ASN A 91 0.11 12.79 5.61
N THR A 92 -1.16 13.08 5.34
CA THR A 92 -1.62 14.39 4.81
C THR A 92 -1.53 15.57 5.78
N ARG A 93 -1.11 15.38 7.05
CA ARG A 93 -0.79 16.49 7.95
C ARG A 93 0.61 17.02 7.68
N ASN A 94 0.72 18.33 7.50
CA ASN A 94 1.91 19.17 7.24
C ASN A 94 3.13 18.91 8.16
N HIS A 95 3.70 17.71 8.13
CA HIS A 95 5.00 17.47 8.71
C HIS A 95 6.05 17.85 7.67
N LEU A 96 6.89 18.83 8.00
CA LEU A 96 8.09 19.18 7.24
C LEU A 96 9.06 17.98 7.05
N PHE A 97 8.80 16.86 7.74
CA PHE A 97 9.59 15.65 7.74
C PHE A 97 8.68 14.42 7.61
N SER A 98 9.05 13.46 6.76
CA SER A 98 8.37 12.16 6.73
C SER A 98 8.63 11.39 8.03
N PRO A 99 7.61 10.98 8.79
CA PRO A 99 7.80 10.19 10.00
C PRO A 99 8.41 8.82 9.66
N SER A 100 9.09 8.23 10.63
CA SER A 100 9.53 6.83 10.55
C SER A 100 8.30 5.94 10.68
N LEU A 101 8.01 5.09 9.69
CA LEU A 101 6.85 4.20 9.77
C LEU A 101 7.24 2.87 10.40
N ARG A 102 6.49 2.48 11.44
CA ARG A 102 6.46 1.12 11.96
C ARG A 102 5.17 0.46 11.49
N MET A 103 5.31 -0.63 10.75
CA MET A 103 4.22 -1.24 9.99
C MET A 103 3.97 -2.66 10.46
N VAL A 104 2.70 -2.98 10.68
CA VAL A 104 2.22 -4.36 10.80
C VAL A 104 1.33 -4.65 9.59
N ILE A 105 1.60 -5.73 8.86
CA ILE A 105 0.88 -6.06 7.63
C ILE A 105 0.28 -7.45 7.73
N GLY A 106 -1.03 -7.55 7.53
CA GLY A 106 -1.74 -8.82 7.36
C GLY A 106 -1.35 -9.47 6.03
N VAL A 107 -0.93 -10.73 6.10
CA VAL A 107 -0.64 -11.57 4.94
C VAL A 107 -1.32 -12.92 5.09
N PRO A 108 -1.84 -13.51 4.00
CA PRO A 108 -2.48 -14.81 4.07
C PRO A 108 -1.52 -15.92 4.55
N SER A 109 -2.03 -16.84 5.38
CA SER A 109 -1.26 -17.97 5.94
C SER A 109 -0.66 -18.92 4.89
N GLY A 110 -1.19 -18.92 3.67
CA GLY A 110 -0.67 -19.69 2.54
C GLY A 110 0.46 -19.01 1.74
N SER A 111 0.89 -17.80 2.11
CA SER A 111 1.89 -17.06 1.34
C SER A 111 3.26 -17.75 1.33
N THR A 112 3.86 -17.81 0.15
CA THR A 112 5.22 -18.33 -0.07
C THR A 112 6.28 -17.34 0.44
N GLU A 113 7.50 -17.81 0.70
CA GLU A 113 8.60 -16.92 1.12
C GLU A 113 8.89 -15.79 0.11
N VAL A 114 8.70 -16.05 -1.18
CA VAL A 114 8.88 -15.05 -2.24
C VAL A 114 7.82 -13.95 -2.14
N GLU A 115 6.56 -14.32 -1.89
CA GLU A 115 5.47 -13.37 -1.69
C GLU A 115 5.67 -12.54 -0.41
N LEU A 116 6.02 -13.19 0.70
CA LEU A 116 6.30 -12.51 1.98
C LEU A 116 7.45 -11.52 1.85
N ARG A 117 8.53 -11.91 1.17
CA ARG A 117 9.66 -11.03 0.89
C ARG A 117 9.22 -9.82 0.08
N ALA A 118 8.40 -10.02 -0.94
CA ALA A 118 7.95 -8.92 -1.77
C ALA A 118 6.95 -7.98 -1.06
N VAL A 119 6.10 -8.48 -0.15
CA VAL A 119 5.30 -7.62 0.75
C VAL A 119 6.24 -6.73 1.56
N ARG A 120 7.27 -7.32 2.19
CA ARG A 120 8.24 -6.60 3.01
C ARG A 120 9.00 -5.56 2.20
N ASP A 121 9.55 -5.93 1.05
CA ASP A 121 10.29 -5.02 0.17
C ASP A 121 9.39 -3.84 -0.27
N SER A 122 8.13 -4.13 -0.63
CA SER A 122 7.14 -3.10 -0.98
C SER A 122 6.84 -2.15 0.17
N ALA A 123 6.71 -2.66 1.39
CA ALA A 123 6.49 -1.86 2.60
C ALA A 123 7.69 -0.96 2.93
N GLU A 124 8.90 -1.50 2.82
CA GLU A 124 10.14 -0.77 3.06
C GLU A 124 10.33 0.36 2.03
N HIS A 125 10.10 0.09 0.74
CA HIS A 125 10.09 1.12 -0.31
C HIS A 125 8.99 2.17 -0.12
N ALA A 126 7.89 1.81 0.55
CA ALA A 126 6.84 2.74 0.91
C ALA A 126 7.15 3.61 2.14
N GLY A 127 8.33 3.46 2.74
CA GLY A 127 8.80 4.25 3.88
C GLY A 127 8.72 3.53 5.23
N GLY A 128 8.38 2.23 5.23
CA GLY A 128 8.48 1.35 6.39
C GLY A 128 9.93 1.20 6.84
N ARG A 129 10.22 1.51 8.10
CA ARG A 129 11.53 1.21 8.72
C ARG A 129 11.51 -0.10 9.49
N ASP A 130 10.42 -0.34 10.21
CA ASP A 130 10.20 -1.57 10.97
C ASP A 130 8.94 -2.25 10.41
N VAL A 131 9.13 -3.30 9.61
CA VAL A 131 8.03 -4.04 8.98
C VAL A 131 7.87 -5.41 9.63
N TYR A 132 6.67 -5.65 10.15
CA TYR A 132 6.24 -6.92 10.73
C TYR A 132 5.11 -7.49 9.87
N LEU A 133 5.24 -8.76 9.50
CA LEU A 133 4.19 -9.48 8.79
C LEU A 133 3.47 -10.37 9.81
N ILE A 134 2.15 -10.36 9.78
CA ILE A 134 1.30 -11.25 10.59
C ILE A 134 0.46 -12.11 9.67
N PHE A 135 0.42 -13.40 9.95
CA PHE A 135 -0.41 -14.31 9.17
C PHE A 135 -1.87 -14.22 9.61
N GLU A 136 -2.78 -14.17 8.63
CA GLU A 136 -4.22 -14.37 8.81
C GLU A 136 -4.57 -15.82 9.19
#